data_AF-A0AAD8V0U8-F1
#
_entry.id   AF-A0AAD8V0U8-F1
#
_cell.length_a   1.000
_cell.length_b   1.000
_cell.length_c   1.000
_cell.angle_alpha   90.00
_cell.angle_beta   90.00
_cell.angle_gamma   90.00
#
_symmetry.space_group_name_H-M   'P 1'
#
loop_
_entity.id
_entity.type
_entity.pdbx_description
1 polymer ?
#
loop_
_entity_poly.entity_id
_entity_poly.type
_entity_poly.pdbx_seq_one_letter_code
_entity_poly.pdbx_strand_id
1 'polypeptide(L)'
;MAGTLVPPWFEAPTSTNEEQNIVSMLWGFTLGVGLWSGVKGYQQSMASWKRTHRVNTYIWLIWTEWMASMIIGIVSWCYLTSLINPSFEYFFLLRECCHNDKLFDKKLITNISR
;
A
#
# COMPACT_ATOMS: atom_id res chain seq x y z
N MET A 1 -1.21 14.37 -19.86
CA MET A 1 -1.16 15.81 -19.49
C MET A 1 -0.55 15.91 -18.11
N ALA A 2 0.71 16.35 -17.96
CA ALA A 2 1.36 16.43 -16.65
C ALA A 2 0.52 17.22 -15.63
N GLY A 3 0.43 16.70 -14.41
CA GLY A 3 -0.32 17.29 -13.31
C GLY A 3 0.43 18.42 -12.60
N THR A 4 -0.20 18.96 -11.56
CA THR A 4 0.26 20.15 -10.82
C THR A 4 1.73 20.02 -10.38
N LEU A 5 2.56 21.02 -10.68
CA LEU A 5 3.98 21.16 -10.32
C LEU A 5 4.95 20.09 -10.88
N VAL A 6 4.62 19.45 -12.00
CA VAL A 6 5.57 18.60 -12.72
C VAL A 6 6.40 19.45 -13.70
N PRO A 7 7.74 19.32 -13.72
CA PRO A 7 8.57 20.10 -14.63
C PRO A 7 8.30 19.71 -16.10
N PRO A 8 8.37 20.68 -17.04
CA PRO A 8 7.97 20.48 -18.43
C PRO A 8 8.86 19.50 -19.21
N TRP A 9 10.02 19.12 -18.69
CA TRP A 9 10.93 18.12 -19.25
C TRP A 9 10.73 16.71 -18.67
N PHE A 10 9.70 16.50 -17.84
CA PHE A 10 9.40 15.17 -17.30
C PHE A 10 8.61 14.35 -18.31
N GLU A 11 9.29 13.42 -18.96
CA GLU A 11 8.69 12.35 -19.76
C GLU A 11 8.27 11.22 -18.82
N ALA A 12 6.97 10.98 -18.66
CA ALA A 12 6.51 9.79 -17.95
C ALA A 12 6.91 8.54 -18.75
N PRO A 13 7.41 7.47 -18.12
CA PRO A 13 7.75 6.25 -18.85
C PRO A 13 6.50 5.72 -19.55
N THR A 14 6.51 5.72 -20.88
CA THR A 14 5.43 5.13 -21.68
C THR A 14 5.59 3.63 -21.63
N SER A 15 4.83 2.98 -20.75
CA SER A 15 4.78 1.52 -20.69
C SER A 15 4.14 0.96 -21.96
N THR A 16 4.74 -0.07 -22.54
CA THR A 16 4.18 -0.78 -23.70
C THR A 16 2.89 -1.49 -23.28
N ASN A 17 1.91 -1.65 -24.19
CA ASN A 17 0.64 -2.35 -23.90
C ASN A 17 0.86 -3.75 -23.28
N GLU A 18 1.94 -4.42 -23.67
CA GLU A 18 2.32 -5.75 -23.20
C GLU A 18 2.72 -5.73 -21.72
N GLU A 19 3.51 -4.73 -21.32
CA GLU A 19 3.97 -4.52 -19.95
C GLU A 19 2.78 -4.18 -19.05
N GLN A 20 1.86 -3.33 -19.51
CA GLN A 20 0.64 -3.00 -18.77
C GLN A 20 -0.22 -4.23 -18.51
N ASN A 21 -0.37 -5.12 -19.49
CA ASN A 21 -1.20 -6.32 -19.32
C ASN A 21 -0.57 -7.31 -18.31
N ILE A 22 0.75 -7.52 -18.38
CA ILE A 22 1.46 -8.39 -17.43
C ILE A 22 1.36 -7.83 -16.01
N VAL A 23 1.60 -6.54 -15.83
CA VAL A 23 1.51 -5.91 -14.52
C VAL A 23 0.06 -5.96 -14.00
N SER A 24 -0.96 -5.87 -14.87
CA SER A 24 -2.38 -6.01 -14.47
C SER A 24 -2.65 -7.37 -13.86
N MET A 25 -2.14 -8.42 -14.50
CA MET A 25 -2.34 -9.80 -14.07
C MET A 25 -1.62 -10.07 -12.74
N LEU A 26 -0.37 -9.61 -12.63
CA LEU A 26 0.41 -9.73 -11.40
C LEU A 26 -0.24 -8.98 -10.24
N TRP A 27 -0.65 -7.73 -10.48
CA TRP A 27 -1.30 -6.94 -9.45
C TRP A 27 -2.64 -7.53 -9.05
N GLY A 28 -3.46 -7.98 -9.99
CA GLY A 28 -4.71 -8.67 -9.71
C GLY A 28 -4.52 -9.93 -8.84
N PHE A 29 -3.46 -10.70 -9.09
CA PHE A 29 -3.12 -11.86 -8.26
C PHE A 29 -2.69 -11.45 -6.84
N THR A 30 -1.83 -10.43 -6.71
CA THR A 30 -1.42 -9.91 -5.40
C THR A 30 -2.62 -9.35 -4.62
N LEU A 31 -3.56 -8.67 -5.28
CA LEU A 31 -4.80 -8.18 -4.66
C LEU A 31 -5.66 -9.34 -4.16
N GLY A 32 -5.82 -10.40 -4.96
CA GLY A 32 -6.55 -11.60 -4.57
C GLY A 32 -5.96 -12.27 -3.33
N VAL A 33 -4.64 -12.48 -3.31
CA VAL A 33 -3.93 -13.05 -2.16
C VAL A 33 -3.98 -12.12 -0.95
N GLY A 34 -3.86 -10.81 -1.18
CA GLY A 34 -3.96 -9.77 -0.15
C GLY A 34 -5.32 -9.82 0.54
N LEU A 35 -6.42 -9.78 -0.22
CA LEU A 35 -7.79 -9.85 0.30
C LEU A 35 -8.04 -11.16 1.05
N TRP A 36 -7.59 -12.29 0.50
CA TRP A 36 -7.71 -13.59 1.17
C TRP A 36 -7.00 -13.59 2.53
N SER A 37 -5.77 -13.06 2.57
CA SER A 37 -4.97 -12.94 3.78
C SER A 37 -5.63 -12.00 4.79
N GLY A 38 -6.20 -10.88 4.33
CA GLY A 38 -6.99 -9.95 5.15
C GLY A 38 -8.21 -10.63 5.77
N VAL A 39 -9.00 -11.40 5.00
CA VAL A 39 -10.18 -12.11 5.50
C VAL A 39 -9.79 -13.15 6.57
N LYS A 40 -8.75 -13.95 6.31
CA LYS A 40 -8.28 -14.96 7.28
C LYS A 40 -7.70 -14.29 8.53
N GLY A 41 -6.92 -13.22 8.36
CA GLY A 41 -6.38 -12.41 9.45
C GLY A 41 -7.49 -11.76 10.28
N TYR A 42 -8.59 -11.34 9.66
CA TYR A 42 -9.76 -10.77 10.34
C TYR A 42 -10.47 -11.79 11.19
N GLN A 43 -10.75 -12.97 10.63
CA GLN A 43 -11.34 -14.08 11.37
C GLN A 43 -10.48 -14.47 12.59
N GLN A 44 -9.15 -14.53 12.41
CA GLN A 44 -8.21 -14.81 13.49
C GLN A 44 -8.16 -13.67 14.54
N SER A 45 -8.19 -12.42 14.08
CA SER A 45 -8.21 -11.23 14.95
C SER A 45 -9.48 -11.18 15.80
N MET A 46 -10.65 -11.45 15.20
CA MET A 46 -11.92 -11.53 15.91
C MET A 46 -11.97 -12.68 16.92
N ALA A 47 -11.46 -13.86 16.55
CA ALA A 47 -11.39 -15.00 17.47
C ALA A 47 -10.49 -14.71 18.68
N SER A 48 -9.37 -14.02 18.44
CA SER A 48 -8.44 -13.58 19.50
C SER A 48 -9.08 -12.50 20.39
N TRP A 49 -9.80 -11.55 19.78
CA TRP A 49 -10.55 -10.52 20.50
C TRP A 49 -11.59 -11.11 21.44
N LYS A 50 -12.36 -12.10 20.96
CA LYS A 50 -13.41 -12.76 21.73
C LYS A 50 -12.88 -13.51 22.96
N ARG A 51 -11.63 -14.00 22.93
CA ARG A 51 -10.99 -14.68 24.07
C ARG A 51 -10.35 -13.73 25.08
N THR A 52 -9.70 -12.67 24.62
CA THR A 52 -8.82 -11.87 25.48
C THR A 52 -9.48 -10.57 25.97
N HIS A 53 -10.51 -10.06 25.28
CA HIS A 53 -11.29 -8.85 25.64
C HIS A 53 -10.44 -7.61 25.99
N ARG A 54 -9.20 -7.56 25.51
CA ARG A 54 -8.32 -6.40 25.60
C ARG A 54 -8.08 -5.85 24.21
N VAL A 55 -8.14 -4.53 24.11
CA VAL A 55 -7.81 -3.78 22.90
C VAL A 55 -6.34 -4.00 22.62
N ASN A 56 -6.03 -4.97 21.76
CA ASN A 56 -4.66 -5.30 21.46
C ASN A 56 -4.17 -4.31 20.41
N THR A 57 -3.51 -3.23 20.85
CA THR A 57 -2.91 -2.21 19.98
C THR A 57 -2.15 -2.87 18.83
N TYR A 58 -1.45 -3.97 19.11
CA TYR A 58 -0.74 -4.80 18.15
C TYR A 58 -1.56 -5.26 16.94
N ILE A 59 -2.84 -5.61 17.11
CA ILE A 59 -3.72 -6.00 16.00
C ILE A 59 -3.96 -4.81 15.09
N TRP A 60 -4.18 -3.63 15.67
CA TRP A 60 -4.38 -2.40 14.91
C TRP A 60 -3.15 -2.04 14.07
N LEU A 61 -1.96 -2.22 14.64
CA LEU A 61 -0.67 -2.00 13.95
C LEU A 61 -0.50 -2.88 12.71
N ILE A 62 -0.87 -4.16 12.81
CA ILE A 62 -0.81 -5.09 11.66
C ILE A 62 -1.82 -4.70 10.58
N TRP A 63 -3.03 -4.32 10.99
CA TRP A 63 -4.07 -3.91 10.04
C TRP A 63 -3.71 -2.62 9.30
N THR A 64 -3.10 -1.65 9.98
CA THR A 64 -2.66 -0.41 9.32
C THR A 64 -1.57 -0.65 8.31
N GLU A 65 -0.61 -1.51 8.64
CA GLU A 65 0.50 -1.86 7.73
C GLU A 65 -0.02 -2.57 6.48
N TRP A 66 -0.92 -3.53 6.68
CA TRP A 66 -1.54 -4.24 5.58
C TRP A 66 -2.34 -3.29 4.68
N MET A 67 -3.13 -2.37 5.25
CA MET A 67 -3.87 -1.37 4.47
C MET A 67 -2.92 -0.42 3.72
N ALA A 68 -1.83 0.02 4.34
CA ALA A 68 -0.85 0.91 3.71
C ALA A 68 -0.21 0.25 2.49
N SER A 69 0.24 -0.99 2.61
CA SER A 69 0.81 -1.74 1.50
C SER A 69 -0.18 -1.97 0.35
N MET A 70 -1.47 -2.23 0.65
CA MET A 70 -2.51 -2.33 -0.39
C MET A 70 -2.71 -1.00 -1.12
N ILE A 71 -2.78 0.13 -0.41
CA ILE A 71 -2.96 1.46 -1.02
C ILE A 71 -1.78 1.79 -1.94
N ILE A 72 -0.54 1.55 -1.50
CA ILE A 72 0.66 1.79 -2.32
C ILE A 72 0.62 0.94 -3.60
N GLY A 73 0.18 -0.32 -3.51
CA GLY A 73 0.00 -1.20 -4.67
C GLY A 73 -1.02 -0.65 -5.67
N ILE A 74 -2.20 -0.22 -5.21
CA ILE A 74 -3.25 0.37 -6.06
C ILE A 74 -2.75 1.67 -6.73
N VAL A 75 -2.09 2.54 -5.97
CA VAL A 75 -1.59 3.83 -6.47
C VAL A 75 -0.48 3.62 -7.52
N SER A 76 0.40 2.64 -7.31
CA SER A 76 1.43 2.26 -8.27
C SER A 76 0.81 1.68 -9.56
N TRP A 77 -0.21 0.84 -9.42
CA TRP A 77 -0.97 0.27 -10.53
C TRP A 77 -1.65 1.33 -11.41
N CYS A 78 -2.33 2.30 -10.78
CA CYS A 78 -2.99 3.39 -11.47
C CYS A 78 -2.02 4.29 -12.24
N TYR A 79 -0.78 4.45 -11.74
CA TYR A 79 0.28 5.18 -12.43
C TYR A 79 0.78 4.44 -13.68
N LEU A 80 1.01 3.12 -13.58
CA LEU A 80 1.44 2.31 -14.74
C LEU A 80 0.38 2.24 -15.84
N THR A 81 -0.90 2.19 -15.48
CA THR A 81 -2.00 2.15 -16.46
C THR A 81 -2.24 3.51 -17.15
N SER A 82 -1.42 4.55 -16.86
CA SER A 82 -1.59 5.91 -17.41
C SER A 82 -2.96 6.55 -17.13
N LEU A 83 -3.70 6.02 -16.16
CA LEU A 83 -5.04 6.48 -15.77
C LEU A 83 -4.96 7.78 -14.96
N ILE A 84 -3.83 7.99 -14.27
CA ILE A 84 -3.54 9.17 -13.46
C ILE A 84 -2.29 9.85 -14.01
N ASN A 85 -2.43 11.12 -14.36
CA ASN A 85 -1.30 11.94 -14.75
C ASN A 85 -0.39 12.19 -13.53
N PRO A 86 0.95 12.21 -13.69
CA PRO A 86 1.86 12.52 -12.58
C PRO A 86 1.50 13.88 -11.99
N SER A 87 1.16 13.93 -10.71
CA SER A 87 0.83 15.16 -9.97
C SER A 87 1.68 15.24 -8.70
N PHE A 88 1.97 16.45 -8.20
CA PHE A 88 2.68 16.62 -6.93
C PHE A 88 2.03 15.87 -5.75
N GLU A 89 0.70 15.86 -5.69
CA GLU A 89 -0.07 15.16 -4.66
C GLU A 89 0.17 13.64 -4.69
N TYR A 90 0.38 13.06 -5.88
CA TYR A 90 0.70 11.64 -6.03
C TYR A 90 2.04 11.30 -5.37
N PHE A 91 3.08 12.11 -5.63
CA PHE A 91 4.39 11.91 -5.02
C PHE A 91 4.40 12.18 -3.52
N PHE A 92 3.60 13.15 -3.06
CA PHE A 92 3.43 13.42 -1.63
C PHE A 92 2.74 12.26 -0.91
N LEU A 93 1.63 11.74 -1.44
CA LEU A 93 0.93 10.60 -0.85
C LEU A 93 1.82 9.36 -0.79
N LEU A 94 2.53 9.03 -1.87
CA LEU A 94 3.48 7.92 -1.86
C LEU A 94 4.60 8.12 -0.83
N ARG A 95 5.17 9.33 -0.76
CA ARG A 95 6.24 9.65 0.18
C ARG A 95 5.76 9.62 1.62
N GLU A 96 4.59 10.18 1.90
CA GLU A 96 4.00 10.23 3.25
C GLU A 96 3.60 8.83 3.72
N CYS A 97 2.98 8.01 2.87
CA CYS A 97 2.68 6.62 3.21
C CYS A 97 3.97 5.83 3.48
N CYS A 98 4.97 5.91 2.59
CA CYS A 98 6.25 5.21 2.76
C CYS A 98 7.04 5.71 3.99
N HIS A 99 7.00 7.01 4.30
CA HIS A 99 7.67 7.57 5.47
C HIS A 99 7.02 7.10 6.78
N ASN A 100 5.69 7.11 6.85
CA ASN A 100 4.96 6.65 8.02
C ASN A 100 5.18 5.16 8.28
N ASP A 101 5.16 4.35 7.23
CA ASP A 101 5.46 2.91 7.26
C ASP A 101 6.87 2.65 7.82
N LYS A 102 7.91 3.33 7.30
CA LYS A 102 9.28 3.22 7.85
C LYS A 102 9.43 3.70 9.29
N LEU A 103 8.72 4.77 9.67
CA LEU A 103 8.72 5.28 11.04
C LEU A 103 8.02 4.30 11.99
N PHE A 104 6.95 3.69 11.49
CA PHE A 104 6.15 2.70 12.19
C PHE A 104 6.96 1.43 12.47
N ASP A 105 7.59 0.86 11.43
CA ASP A 105 8.51 -0.28 11.53
C ASP A 105 9.64 -0.03 12.55
N LYS A 106 10.28 1.15 12.49
CA LYS A 106 11.34 1.51 13.44
C LYS A 106 10.86 1.55 14.88
N LYS A 107 9.67 2.10 15.12
CA LYS A 107 9.07 2.13 16.46
C LYS A 107 8.71 0.72 16.94
N LEU A 108 8.23 -0.14 16.05
CA LEU A 108 7.89 -1.53 16.35
C LEU A 108 9.13 -2.33 16.76
N ILE A 109 10.20 -2.26 15.97
CA ILE A 109 11.48 -2.95 16.25
C ILE A 109 12.07 -2.48 17.58
N THR A 110 12.01 -1.17 17.86
CA THR A 110 12.54 -0.58 19.11
C THR A 110 11.70 -0.96 20.34
N ASN A 111 10.40 -1.22 20.17
CA ASN A 111 9.52 -1.64 21.26
C ASN A 111 9.62 -3.14 21.56
N ILE A 112 9.90 -3.96 20.53
CA ILE A 112 10.07 -5.42 20.66
C ILE A 112 11.46 -5.79 21.22
N SER A 113 12.50 -4.99 20.96
CA SER A 113 13.86 -5.23 21.46
C SER A 113 14.09 -4.79 22.91
N ARG A 114 13.08 -4.22 23.57
CA ARG A 114 13.15 -3.69 24.93
C ARG A 114 12.25 -4.52 25.85
#